data_AF-A0A5R9P2C1-F1
#
_entry.id   AF-A0A5R9P2C1-F1
#
_cell.length_a   1.000
_cell.length_b   1.000
_cell.length_c   1.000
_cell.angle_alpha   90.00
_cell.angle_beta   90.00
_cell.angle_gamma   90.00
#
_symmetry.space_group_name_H-M   'P 1'
#
loop_
_entity.id
_entity.type
_entity.pdbx_description
1 polymer ?
#
loop_
_entity_poly.entity_id
_entity_poly.type
_entity_poly.pdbx_seq_one_letter_code
_entity_poly.pdbx_strand_id
1 'polypeptide(L)'
;MSEQFIPALIDGEINPQLLKRSRYEIAGLQFCNREGLGSVPNVDNIGYMGALILMKPSQYLSLVPSLGGFTKTVNFLKTGQETLFGTPFLDININEETRTAQVKGHEGRSRMSFFREVTGDAPVPVALFIRESNFTLRARHIEPWMLELIQSGVTSERTEVSRGDYVEGPLFDQAAYLDKGSRIARISLPASDRMLSF
;
A
#
# COMPACT_ATOMS: atom_id res chain seq x y z
N MET A 1 14.78 -15.27 19.05
CA MET A 1 13.46 -14.86 19.54
C MET A 1 12.60 -14.55 18.34
N SER A 2 11.50 -15.27 18.11
CA SER A 2 10.57 -14.93 17.02
C SER A 2 9.93 -13.57 17.34
N GLU A 3 10.02 -12.60 16.42
CA GLU A 3 9.32 -11.32 16.59
C GLU A 3 7.81 -11.55 16.76
N GLN A 4 7.24 -10.97 17.81
CA GLN A 4 5.80 -10.99 18.05
C GLN A 4 5.07 -10.09 17.05
N PHE A 5 3.89 -10.50 16.59
CA PHE A 5 3.01 -9.66 15.79
C PHE A 5 2.56 -8.44 16.61
N ILE A 6 2.59 -7.27 15.98
CA ILE A 6 2.01 -6.04 16.52
C ILE A 6 0.74 -5.67 15.74
N PRO A 7 -0.25 -5.01 16.37
CA PRO A 7 -1.41 -4.55 15.63
C PRO A 7 -0.99 -3.48 14.62
N ALA A 8 -1.52 -3.54 13.41
CA ALA A 8 -1.26 -2.52 12.40
C ALA A 8 -1.92 -1.18 12.72
N LEU A 9 -2.93 -1.18 13.59
CA LEU A 9 -3.63 0.00 14.06
C LEU A 9 -3.47 0.19 15.58
N ILE A 10 -3.34 1.44 16.02
CA ILE A 10 -3.48 1.86 17.41
C ILE A 10 -4.52 2.99 17.41
N ASP A 11 -5.60 2.82 18.16
CA ASP A 11 -6.70 3.80 18.25
C ASP A 11 -7.26 4.24 16.88
N GLY A 12 -7.34 3.29 15.94
CA GLY A 12 -7.81 3.54 14.57
C GLY A 12 -6.79 4.20 13.65
N GLU A 13 -5.58 4.48 14.12
CA GLU A 13 -4.49 5.05 13.31
C GLU A 13 -3.41 4.03 12.95
N ILE A 14 -2.72 4.22 11.81
CA ILE A 14 -1.55 3.40 11.47
C ILE A 14 -0.54 3.40 12.63
N ASN A 15 -0.23 2.18 13.09
CA ASN A 15 0.84 1.95 14.04
C ASN A 15 2.18 2.30 13.37
N PRO A 16 2.90 3.31 13.86
CA PRO A 16 4.08 3.77 13.15
C PRO A 16 5.29 2.86 13.36
N GLN A 17 5.20 1.91 14.30
CA GLN A 17 6.20 0.86 14.48
C GLN A 17 6.23 -0.09 13.28
N LEU A 18 5.20 -0.11 12.43
CA LEU A 18 5.20 -0.87 11.18
C LEU A 18 6.33 -0.45 10.23
N LEU A 19 6.83 0.79 10.34
CA LEU A 19 7.98 1.26 9.56
C LEU A 19 9.31 0.63 9.99
N LYS A 20 9.34 -0.01 11.17
CA LYS A 20 10.54 -0.57 11.80
C LYS A 20 10.44 -2.07 12.07
N ARG A 21 9.26 -2.66 11.95
CA ARG A 21 8.99 -4.06 12.27
C ARG A 21 8.46 -4.78 11.05
N SER A 22 8.89 -6.03 10.92
CA SER A 22 8.54 -6.87 9.78
C SER A 22 7.18 -7.57 9.95
N ARG A 23 6.72 -7.79 11.19
CA ARG A 23 5.54 -8.61 11.53
C ARG A 23 4.41 -7.82 12.15
N TYR A 24 3.21 -7.97 11.61
CA TYR A 24 2.01 -7.29 12.10
C TYR A 24 0.70 -7.95 11.67
N GLU A 25 -0.39 -7.57 12.32
CA GLU A 25 -1.73 -8.07 12.03
C GLU A 25 -2.74 -6.96 11.79
N ILE A 26 -3.69 -7.19 10.88
CA ILE A 26 -4.84 -6.31 10.62
C ILE A 26 -5.99 -7.12 10.03
N ALA A 27 -7.23 -6.81 10.41
CA ALA A 27 -8.42 -7.45 9.84
C ALA A 27 -8.37 -9.00 9.84
N GLY A 28 -7.73 -9.60 10.86
CA GLY A 28 -7.53 -11.06 10.96
C GLY A 28 -6.45 -11.65 10.04
N LEU A 29 -5.74 -10.81 9.26
CA LEU A 29 -4.62 -11.19 8.42
C LEU A 29 -3.29 -10.97 9.14
N GLN A 30 -2.35 -11.89 8.96
CA GLN A 30 -0.99 -11.80 9.48
C GLN A 30 0.00 -11.48 8.37
N PHE A 31 0.86 -10.50 8.60
CA PHE A 31 1.87 -10.04 7.66
C PHE A 31 3.29 -10.26 8.20
N CYS A 32 4.20 -10.63 7.30
CA CYS A 32 5.64 -10.63 7.54
C CYS A 32 6.37 -10.15 6.29
N ASN A 33 6.96 -8.96 6.34
CA ASN A 33 7.64 -8.35 5.19
C ASN A 33 8.94 -9.05 4.78
N ARG A 34 9.45 -9.98 5.61
CA ARG A 34 10.64 -10.78 5.34
C ARG A 34 10.36 -12.17 4.78
N GLU A 35 9.31 -12.83 5.28
CA GLU A 35 9.06 -14.27 5.04
C GLU A 35 7.66 -14.56 4.48
N GLY A 36 6.74 -13.60 4.54
CA GLY A 36 5.37 -13.81 4.08
C GLY A 36 5.31 -13.96 2.57
N LEU A 37 4.29 -14.66 2.07
CA LEU A 37 4.12 -14.88 0.65
C LEU A 37 4.13 -13.56 -0.12
N GLY A 38 5.02 -13.44 -1.10
CA GLY A 38 5.23 -12.21 -1.89
C GLY A 38 5.98 -11.11 -1.12
N SER A 39 6.80 -11.46 -0.13
CA SER A 39 7.73 -10.53 0.51
C SER A 39 8.79 -10.05 -0.49
N VAL A 40 9.08 -8.75 -0.47
CA VAL A 40 10.19 -8.17 -1.23
C VAL A 40 11.11 -7.37 -0.30
N PRO A 41 12.45 -7.37 -0.51
CA PRO A 41 13.40 -6.74 0.42
C PRO A 41 13.14 -5.24 0.69
N ASN A 42 12.64 -4.51 -0.32
CA ASN A 42 12.36 -3.08 -0.18
C ASN A 42 11.18 -2.81 0.79
N VAL A 43 10.24 -3.74 0.90
CA VAL A 43 9.10 -3.63 1.81
C VAL A 43 9.51 -3.99 3.25
N ASP A 44 10.47 -4.92 3.45
CA ASP A 44 11.06 -5.19 4.79
C ASP A 44 11.76 -3.95 5.36
N ASN A 45 12.26 -3.07 4.48
CA ASN A 45 12.91 -1.81 4.84
C ASN A 45 12.05 -0.58 4.51
N ILE A 46 10.72 -0.68 4.59
CA ILE A 46 9.83 0.38 4.13
C ILE A 46 10.06 1.73 4.82
N GLY A 47 10.45 1.75 6.10
CA GLY A 47 10.78 2.99 6.80
C GLY A 47 11.93 3.79 6.16
N TYR A 48 12.83 3.12 5.44
CA TYR A 48 13.87 3.78 4.65
C TYR A 48 13.44 4.01 3.19
N MET A 49 12.66 3.09 2.64
CA MET A 49 12.37 3.00 1.21
C MET A 49 11.15 3.80 0.76
N GLY A 50 10.22 4.14 1.65
CA GLY A 50 8.95 4.72 1.23
C GLY A 50 7.99 5.04 2.37
N ALA A 51 6.70 4.87 2.09
CA ALA A 51 5.61 5.10 3.02
C ALA A 51 4.72 3.84 3.12
N LEU A 52 3.99 3.71 4.24
CA LEU A 52 2.90 2.75 4.39
C LEU A 52 1.58 3.52 4.39
N ILE A 53 0.59 3.01 3.66
CA ILE A 53 -0.78 3.55 3.63
C ILE A 53 -1.80 2.48 4.01
N LEU A 54 -3.02 2.89 4.38
CA LEU A 54 -4.17 1.99 4.48
C LEU A 54 -5.08 2.18 3.28
N MET A 55 -5.17 1.15 2.44
CA MET A 55 -5.92 1.19 1.18
C MET A 55 -6.89 0.02 1.12
N LYS A 56 -8.11 0.24 0.61
CA LYS A 56 -9.04 -0.87 0.37
C LYS A 56 -8.50 -1.75 -0.77
N PRO A 57 -8.64 -3.08 -0.66
CA PRO A 57 -8.29 -3.99 -1.74
C PRO A 57 -8.89 -3.61 -3.11
N SER A 58 -10.14 -3.17 -3.15
CA SER A 58 -10.81 -2.69 -4.38
C SER A 58 -10.10 -1.49 -5.03
N GLN A 59 -9.68 -0.50 -4.24
CA GLN A 59 -8.95 0.69 -4.70
C GLN A 59 -7.58 0.31 -5.27
N TYR A 60 -6.86 -0.59 -4.60
CA TYR A 60 -5.61 -1.12 -5.14
C TYR A 60 -5.86 -1.80 -6.49
N LEU A 61 -6.90 -2.62 -6.59
CA LEU A 61 -7.22 -3.39 -7.79
C LEU A 61 -7.66 -2.52 -8.97
N SER A 62 -8.19 -1.31 -8.74
CA SER A 62 -8.47 -0.34 -9.81
C SER A 62 -7.22 0.36 -10.34
N LEU A 63 -6.13 0.36 -9.58
CA LEU A 63 -4.87 1.01 -9.93
C LEU A 63 -3.91 0.12 -10.73
N VAL A 64 -4.17 -1.19 -10.75
CA VAL A 64 -3.31 -2.19 -11.40
C VAL A 64 -4.06 -2.90 -12.53
N PRO A 65 -3.35 -3.48 -13.52
CA PRO A 65 -4.01 -4.18 -14.62
C PRO A 65 -4.86 -5.34 -14.08
N SER A 66 -5.99 -5.62 -14.72
CA SER A 66 -6.85 -6.74 -14.32
C SER A 66 -6.15 -8.10 -14.50
N LEU A 67 -6.45 -9.04 -13.62
CA LEU A 67 -6.21 -10.46 -13.89
C LEU A 67 -7.38 -10.93 -14.75
N GLY A 68 -7.12 -11.49 -15.94
CA GLY A 68 -8.17 -12.06 -16.81
C GLY A 68 -8.87 -13.31 -16.25
N GLY A 69 -9.07 -13.40 -14.93
CA GLY A 69 -9.62 -14.52 -14.18
C GLY A 69 -8.92 -14.76 -12.85
N PHE A 70 -9.46 -15.66 -12.02
CA PHE A 70 -8.80 -16.11 -10.80
C PHE A 70 -7.51 -16.88 -11.13
N THR A 71 -6.38 -16.39 -10.60
CA THR A 71 -5.09 -17.03 -10.81
C THR A 71 -4.92 -18.27 -9.94
N LYS A 72 -3.99 -19.15 -10.33
CA LYS A 72 -3.54 -20.28 -9.50
C LYS A 72 -3.17 -19.83 -8.07
N THR A 73 -2.62 -18.62 -7.92
CA THR A 73 -2.28 -18.05 -6.62
C THR A 73 -3.50 -17.78 -5.75
N VAL A 74 -4.58 -17.19 -6.29
CA VAL A 74 -5.79 -16.96 -5.47
C VAL A 74 -6.41 -18.29 -5.04
N ASN A 75 -6.44 -19.29 -5.93
CA ASN A 75 -6.92 -20.63 -5.58
C ASN A 75 -6.05 -21.30 -4.51
N PHE A 76 -4.73 -21.15 -4.59
CA PHE A 76 -3.80 -21.63 -3.56
C PHE A 76 -4.08 -20.97 -2.20
N LEU A 77 -4.26 -19.64 -2.17
CA LEU A 77 -4.57 -18.91 -0.93
C LEU A 77 -5.86 -19.39 -0.27
N LYS A 78 -6.88 -19.72 -1.07
CA LYS A 78 -8.15 -20.27 -0.58
C LYS A 78 -8.04 -21.66 0.06
N THR A 79 -6.93 -22.38 -0.15
CA THR A 79 -6.70 -23.66 0.55
C THR A 79 -6.40 -23.50 2.04
N GLY A 80 -6.05 -22.29 2.48
CA GLY A 80 -5.70 -21.99 3.88
C GLY A 80 -4.32 -22.51 4.31
N GLN A 81 -3.50 -23.03 3.38
CA GLN A 81 -2.14 -23.48 3.68
C GLN A 81 -1.18 -22.31 3.96
N GLU A 82 -1.42 -21.15 3.35
CA GLU A 82 -0.66 -19.93 3.60
C GLU A 82 -1.43 -19.03 4.57
N THR A 83 -0.76 -18.58 5.61
CA THR A 83 -1.34 -17.72 6.65
C THR A 83 -0.54 -16.45 6.86
N LEU A 84 0.63 -16.32 6.22
CA LEU A 84 1.54 -15.21 6.41
C LEU A 84 1.81 -14.49 5.09
N PHE A 85 1.49 -13.19 5.04
CA PHE A 85 1.56 -12.41 3.80
C PHE A 85 2.68 -11.39 3.82
N GLY A 86 3.37 -11.24 2.69
CA GLY A 86 4.13 -10.02 2.43
C GLY A 86 3.16 -8.85 2.21
N THR A 87 3.63 -7.63 2.43
CA THR A 87 2.81 -6.44 2.20
C THR A 87 2.80 -6.07 0.71
N PRO A 88 1.62 -5.91 0.09
CA PRO A 88 1.51 -5.42 -1.28
C PRO A 88 2.16 -4.05 -1.44
N PHE A 89 2.61 -3.73 -2.65
CA PHE A 89 3.18 -2.41 -2.93
C PHE A 89 2.71 -1.83 -4.24
N LEU A 90 2.74 -0.49 -4.31
CA LEU A 90 2.64 0.30 -5.53
C LEU A 90 3.92 1.10 -5.73
N ASP A 91 4.42 1.10 -6.95
CA ASP A 91 5.49 1.96 -7.40
C ASP A 91 4.86 3.14 -8.16
N ILE A 92 4.95 4.34 -7.58
CA ILE A 92 4.27 5.54 -8.06
C ILE A 92 5.29 6.53 -8.58
N ASN A 93 5.18 6.90 -9.86
CA ASN A 93 5.94 8.01 -10.40
C ASN A 93 5.14 9.30 -10.30
N ILE A 94 5.71 10.28 -9.61
CA ILE A 94 5.22 11.65 -9.54
C ILE A 94 5.98 12.50 -10.57
N ASN A 95 5.24 13.41 -11.22
CA ASN A 95 5.79 14.50 -12.00
C ASN A 95 5.48 15.80 -11.25
N GLU A 96 6.51 16.44 -10.69
CA GLU A 96 6.38 17.66 -9.90
C GLU A 96 5.87 18.85 -10.74
N GLU A 97 6.38 19.01 -11.96
CA GLU A 97 6.03 20.13 -12.86
C GLU A 97 4.54 20.14 -13.21
N THR A 98 4.00 18.96 -13.50
CA THR A 98 2.59 18.79 -13.89
C THR A 98 1.67 18.44 -12.72
N ARG A 99 2.22 18.20 -11.52
CA ARG A 99 1.50 17.69 -10.35
C ARG A 99 0.64 16.47 -10.68
N THR A 100 1.22 15.47 -11.34
CA THR A 100 0.54 14.21 -11.67
C THR A 100 1.22 13.00 -11.05
N ALA A 101 0.44 11.95 -10.77
CA ALA A 101 0.92 10.68 -10.23
C ALA A 101 0.44 9.51 -11.10
N GLN A 102 1.32 8.55 -11.36
CA GLN A 102 0.99 7.34 -12.13
C GLN A 102 1.64 6.09 -11.52
N VAL A 103 0.87 5.00 -11.44
CA VAL A 103 1.42 3.68 -11.12
C VAL A 103 2.35 3.21 -12.25
N LYS A 104 3.57 2.83 -11.90
CA LYS A 104 4.59 2.27 -12.80
C LYS A 104 4.87 0.79 -12.58
N GLY A 105 4.43 0.27 -11.44
CA GLY A 105 4.55 -1.14 -11.12
C GLY A 105 3.83 -1.46 -9.83
N HIS A 106 3.63 -2.75 -9.61
CA HIS A 106 2.89 -3.24 -8.46
C HIS A 106 3.33 -4.66 -8.11
N GLU A 107 3.05 -5.07 -6.87
CA GLU A 107 3.06 -6.47 -6.49
C GLU A 107 2.05 -6.72 -5.38
N GLY A 108 1.39 -7.88 -5.42
CA GLY A 108 0.37 -8.26 -4.45
C GLY A 108 -1.05 -8.26 -5.00
N ARG A 109 -1.25 -8.07 -6.31
CA ARG A 109 -2.57 -8.10 -6.96
C ARG A 109 -3.40 -9.34 -6.60
N SER A 110 -2.84 -10.54 -6.67
CA SER A 110 -3.53 -11.78 -6.28
C SER A 110 -3.88 -11.79 -4.79
N ARG A 111 -2.99 -11.29 -3.93
CA ARG A 111 -3.24 -11.18 -2.48
C ARG A 111 -4.35 -10.17 -2.19
N MET A 112 -4.37 -9.03 -2.86
CA MET A 112 -5.44 -8.03 -2.72
C MET A 112 -6.79 -8.57 -3.19
N SER A 113 -6.83 -9.37 -4.27
CA SER A 113 -8.07 -10.08 -4.65
C SER A 113 -8.57 -11.03 -3.54
N PHE A 114 -7.66 -11.77 -2.91
CA PHE A 114 -7.99 -12.64 -1.77
C PHE A 114 -8.40 -11.85 -0.53
N PHE A 115 -7.66 -10.80 -0.16
CA PHE A 115 -7.96 -9.94 0.99
C PHE A 115 -9.33 -9.30 0.87
N ARG A 116 -9.70 -8.84 -0.34
CA ARG A 116 -11.04 -8.31 -0.61
C ARG A 116 -12.14 -9.29 -0.21
N GLU A 117 -11.99 -10.56 -0.58
CA GLU A 117 -12.99 -11.59 -0.30
C GLU A 117 -13.06 -11.95 1.19
N VAL A 118 -11.91 -12.12 1.85
CA VAL A 118 -11.90 -12.62 3.24
C VAL A 118 -12.13 -11.54 4.29
N THR A 119 -11.81 -10.28 3.98
CA THR A 119 -11.97 -9.16 4.92
C THR A 119 -13.21 -8.31 4.64
N GLY A 120 -13.93 -8.58 3.55
CA GLY A 120 -15.03 -7.71 3.09
C GLY A 120 -14.54 -6.34 2.64
N ASP A 121 -13.40 -6.30 1.93
CA ASP A 121 -12.76 -5.07 1.43
C ASP A 121 -12.27 -4.08 2.51
N ALA A 122 -12.00 -4.58 3.73
CA ALA A 122 -11.43 -3.76 4.80
C ALA A 122 -10.04 -3.22 4.38
N PRO A 123 -9.68 -1.96 4.73
CA PRO A 123 -8.37 -1.40 4.41
C PRO A 123 -7.22 -2.23 4.99
N VAL A 124 -6.18 -2.43 4.19
CA VAL A 124 -4.94 -3.13 4.57
C VAL A 124 -3.71 -2.26 4.29
N PRO A 125 -2.57 -2.51 4.98
CA PRO A 125 -1.31 -1.87 4.67
C PRO A 125 -0.89 -2.13 3.22
N VAL A 126 -0.52 -1.05 2.53
CA VAL A 126 0.13 -1.08 1.22
C VAL A 126 1.37 -0.20 1.31
N ALA A 127 2.49 -0.72 0.82
CA ALA A 127 3.73 0.05 0.70
C ALA A 127 3.70 0.94 -0.55
N LEU A 128 4.10 2.19 -0.41
CA LEU A 128 4.32 3.10 -1.53
C LEU A 128 5.82 3.32 -1.74
N PHE A 129 6.30 3.01 -2.93
CA PHE A 129 7.59 3.48 -3.42
C PHE A 129 7.33 4.67 -4.33
N ILE A 130 7.90 5.83 -4.00
CA ILE A 130 7.68 7.06 -4.76
C ILE A 130 8.90 7.30 -5.64
N ARG A 131 8.66 7.62 -6.91
CA ARG A 131 9.67 8.02 -7.89
C ARG A 131 9.42 9.43 -8.37
N GLU A 132 10.51 10.14 -8.62
CA GLU A 132 10.51 11.44 -9.27
C GLU A 132 11.61 11.44 -10.33
N SER A 133 11.30 11.90 -11.53
CA SER A 133 12.26 11.92 -12.65
C SER A 133 12.96 10.57 -12.89
N ASN A 134 12.23 9.46 -12.70
CA ASN A 134 12.71 8.07 -12.74
C ASN A 134 13.64 7.61 -11.60
N PHE A 135 13.93 8.46 -10.61
CA PHE A 135 14.69 8.09 -9.42
C PHE A 135 13.75 7.68 -8.28
N THR A 136 14.04 6.55 -7.64
CA THR A 136 13.32 6.13 -6.43
C THR A 136 13.73 7.01 -5.24
N LEU A 137 12.76 7.74 -4.70
CA LEU A 137 12.92 8.53 -3.49
C LEU A 137 13.10 7.60 -2.28
N ARG A 138 13.87 8.07 -1.29
CA ARG A 138 13.91 7.46 0.05
C ARG A 138 12.83 8.11 0.90
N ALA A 139 12.41 7.46 1.98
CA ALA A 139 11.38 7.98 2.89
C ALA A 139 11.66 9.44 3.31
N ARG A 140 12.91 9.74 3.67
CA ARG A 140 13.37 11.10 4.04
C ARG A 140 13.25 12.16 2.94
N HIS A 141 13.02 11.78 1.69
CA HIS A 141 12.82 12.72 0.56
C HIS A 141 11.34 12.85 0.19
N ILE A 142 10.45 12.10 0.84
CA ILE A 142 9.01 12.23 0.65
C ILE A 142 8.54 13.50 1.35
N GLU A 143 7.87 14.36 0.60
CA GLU A 143 7.22 15.56 1.11
C GLU A 143 5.70 15.31 1.29
N PRO A 144 5.03 16.00 2.22
CA PRO A 144 3.59 15.82 2.46
C PRO A 144 2.73 15.93 1.19
N TRP A 145 3.00 16.93 0.35
CA TRP A 145 2.25 17.18 -0.88
C TRP A 145 2.27 16.00 -1.85
N MET A 146 3.33 15.17 -1.84
CA MET A 146 3.45 14.01 -2.72
C MET A 146 2.41 12.96 -2.34
N LEU A 147 2.26 12.70 -1.04
CA LEU A 147 1.28 11.76 -0.52
C LEU A 147 -0.14 12.34 -0.65
N GLU A 148 -0.34 13.64 -0.43
CA GLU A 148 -1.63 14.31 -0.68
C GLU A 148 -2.05 14.22 -2.15
N LEU A 149 -1.11 14.40 -3.08
CA LEU A 149 -1.35 14.22 -4.51
C LEU A 149 -1.81 12.79 -4.81
N ILE A 150 -1.06 11.78 -4.34
CA ILE A 150 -1.43 10.36 -4.53
C ILE A 150 -2.79 10.07 -3.87
N GLN A 151 -3.04 10.61 -2.69
CA GLN A 151 -4.32 10.45 -1.99
C GLN A 151 -5.48 10.97 -2.84
N SER A 152 -5.32 12.14 -3.47
CA SER A 152 -6.36 12.80 -4.28
C SER A 152 -6.68 12.06 -5.59
N GLY A 153 -5.77 11.21 -6.07
CA GLY A 153 -5.99 10.38 -7.25
C GLY A 153 -4.70 10.07 -8.00
N VAL A 154 -4.74 8.99 -8.78
CA VAL A 154 -3.57 8.45 -9.49
C VAL A 154 -4.02 7.85 -10.82
N THR A 155 -3.23 8.04 -11.86
CA THR A 155 -3.40 7.28 -13.10
C THR A 155 -2.93 5.84 -12.92
N SER A 156 -3.80 4.87 -13.23
CA SER A 156 -3.49 3.45 -13.14
C SER A 156 -2.33 3.04 -14.04
N GLU A 157 -1.82 1.83 -13.80
CA GLU A 157 -0.67 1.30 -14.52
C GLU A 157 -0.97 1.15 -16.02
N ARG A 158 0.02 1.52 -16.84
CA ARG A 158 -0.03 1.31 -18.28
C ARG A 158 0.07 -0.16 -18.62
N THR A 159 -0.68 -0.59 -19.62
CA THR A 159 -0.54 -1.90 -20.25
C THR A 159 -0.15 -1.71 -21.71
N GLU A 160 0.02 -2.81 -22.45
CA GLU A 160 0.25 -2.77 -23.90
C GLU A 160 -0.92 -2.10 -24.65
N VAL A 161 -2.13 -2.14 -24.07
CA VAL A 161 -3.38 -1.69 -24.72
C VAL A 161 -4.04 -0.48 -24.05
N SER A 162 -3.57 -0.05 -22.87
CA SER A 162 -4.11 1.11 -22.15
C SER A 162 -3.00 2.04 -21.64
N ARG A 163 -3.25 3.35 -21.74
CA ARG A 163 -2.37 4.39 -21.18
C ARG A 163 -2.56 4.62 -19.67
N GLY A 164 -3.44 3.84 -19.05
CA GLY A 164 -3.90 4.02 -17.68
C GLY A 164 -5.10 4.96 -17.63
N ASP A 165 -6.00 4.69 -16.69
CA ASP A 165 -7.17 5.49 -16.40
C ASP A 165 -6.91 6.28 -15.12
N TYR A 166 -7.39 7.52 -15.05
CA TYR A 166 -7.32 8.29 -13.81
C TYR A 166 -8.34 7.74 -12.80
N VAL A 167 -7.85 7.31 -11.64
CA VAL A 167 -8.67 6.88 -10.51
C VAL A 167 -8.72 8.01 -9.50
N GLU A 168 -9.92 8.55 -9.30
CA GLU A 168 -10.19 9.63 -8.36
C GLU A 168 -10.11 9.14 -6.90
N GLY A 169 -9.55 9.99 -6.04
CA GLY A 169 -9.42 9.74 -4.61
C GLY A 169 -10.68 10.07 -3.78
N PRO A 170 -10.59 9.90 -2.45
CA PRO A 170 -9.40 9.51 -1.71
C PRO A 170 -9.03 8.03 -1.91
N LEU A 171 -7.79 7.76 -2.29
CA LEU A 171 -7.30 6.38 -2.51
C LEU A 171 -6.89 5.65 -1.23
N PHE A 172 -6.68 6.39 -0.14
CA PHE A 172 -6.35 5.87 1.18
C PHE A 172 -6.67 6.91 2.25
N ASP A 173 -6.99 6.45 3.46
CA ASP A 173 -7.37 7.35 4.56
C ASP A 173 -6.17 7.86 5.34
N GLN A 174 -5.10 7.07 5.37
CA GLN A 174 -3.95 7.29 6.23
C GLN A 174 -2.64 6.91 5.57
N ALA A 175 -1.58 7.64 5.90
CA ALA A 175 -0.20 7.33 5.53
C ALA A 175 0.73 7.48 6.74
N ALA A 176 1.79 6.67 6.79
CA ALA A 176 2.90 6.78 7.73
C ALA A 176 4.24 6.69 6.98
N TYR A 177 5.17 7.59 7.29
CA TYR A 177 6.52 7.60 6.70
C TYR A 177 7.55 8.22 7.67
N LEU A 178 8.84 8.05 7.37
CA LEU A 178 9.92 8.74 8.08
C LEU A 178 10.27 10.03 7.36
N ASP A 179 10.06 11.18 8.00
CA ASP A 179 10.39 12.50 7.46
C ASP A 179 11.91 12.74 7.36
N LYS A 180 12.33 13.93 6.88
CA LYS A 180 13.74 14.33 6.82
C LYS A 180 14.48 14.22 8.15
N GLY A 181 13.79 14.40 9.27
CA GLY A 181 14.31 14.25 10.63
C GLY A 181 14.27 12.82 11.17
N SER A 182 13.93 11.83 10.32
CA SER A 182 13.68 10.43 10.73
C SER A 182 12.57 10.29 11.77
N ARG A 183 11.65 11.25 11.81
CA ARG A 183 10.48 11.21 12.67
C ARG A 183 9.33 10.58 11.90
N ILE A 184 8.47 9.90 12.64
CA ILE A 184 7.23 9.38 12.08
C ILE A 184 6.32 10.57 11.77
N ALA A 185 5.95 10.71 10.51
CA ALA A 185 4.93 11.64 10.06
C ALA A 185 3.68 10.87 9.62
N ARG A 186 2.51 11.51 9.80
CA ARG A 186 1.21 10.96 9.40
C ARG A 186 0.46 11.95 8.53
N ILE A 187 -0.28 11.41 7.58
CA ILE A 187 -1.31 12.13 6.85
C ILE A 187 -2.61 11.37 7.11
N SER A 188 -3.69 12.09 7.37
CA SER A 188 -5.00 11.49 7.55
C SER A 188 -6.07 12.42 7.00
N LEU A 189 -7.10 11.85 6.39
CA LEU A 189 -8.27 12.64 6.03
C LEU A 189 -8.92 13.22 7.29
N PRO A 190 -9.49 14.45 7.21
CA PRO A 190 -10.33 14.99 8.26
C PRO A 190 -11.44 14.00 8.62
N ALA A 191 -11.79 13.92 9.91
CA ALA A 191 -12.80 12.97 10.40
C ALA A 191 -14.19 13.15 9.73
N SER A 192 -14.50 14.36 9.24
CA SER A 192 -15.73 14.66 8.49
C SER A 192 -15.88 13.86 7.20
N ASP A 193 -14.76 13.51 6.56
CA ASP A 193 -14.75 12.91 5.22
C ASP A 193 -14.70 11.37 5.30
N ARG A 194 -14.39 10.82 6.48
CA ARG A 194 -14.36 9.37 6.73
C ARG A 194 -15.76 8.75 6.85
N MET A 195 -16.81 9.56 7.06
CA MET A 195 -18.19 9.06 7.21
C MET A 195 -18.96 8.92 5.90
N LEU A 196 -18.41 9.37 4.77
CA LEU A 196 -19.12 9.39 3.48
C LEU A 196 -18.81 8.18 2.59
N SER A 197 -17.96 7.25 3.05
CA SER A 197 -17.49 6.09 2.29
C SER A 197 -17.93 4.76 2.92
N PHE A 198 -19.25 4.58 3.05
CA PHE A 198 -19.91 3.30 3.39
C PHE A 198 -20.60 2.69 2.16
#